data_AF-A0A848KPK7-F1
#
_entry.id   AF-A0A848KPK7-F1
#
_cell.length_a   1.000
_cell.length_b   1.000
_cell.length_c   1.000
_cell.angle_alpha   90.00
_cell.angle_beta   90.00
_cell.angle_gamma   90.00
#
_symmetry.space_group_name_H-M   'P 1'
#
loop_
_entity.id
_entity.type
_entity.pdbx_description
1 polymer ?
#
loop_
_entity_poly.entity_id
_entity_poly.type
_entity_poly.pdbx_seq_one_letter_code
_entity_poly.pdbx_strand_id
1 'polypeptide(L)'
;MLEGPSDQILLAGISSWLGRQNIPDLERLDLNRITLVPAGGVSQVPYLIYLARGRDIERPAVIALLDGDKAGNDARAAIRKGGARRKPLISDNLVLQLSDTELDGVTTDNPHGRVAIEDLVPTGIAVAAAARYCAEFVPDIDVPALGLTVSSVFGEDSAEPAKAGAKGTIDAVEQAIRRIAAEENFELNKIGFARSVLSVLVELASEAPQERDRQVLAKNFRLLFSALGVRQRAAVRAESVERVASRINRARDRFMREHVSTATREHVLLLIEEISGQLDDSEEAEDVRAEMRSWRTRFHLNEDPREVIEDIEKLHTALRSLAYLGKRNAASEPTTPHTPTLDAGDGTLVIASNEDVSQLLSRP
;
A
#
# COMPACT_ATOMS: atom_id res chain seq x y z
N MET A 1 0.93 6.82 4.76
CA MET A 1 0.21 7.36 5.93
C MET A 1 -0.20 6.19 6.79
N LEU A 2 0.08 6.27 8.09
CA LEU A 2 -0.19 5.25 9.10
C LEU A 2 -1.05 5.86 10.20
N GLU A 3 -1.72 5.05 11.00
CA GLU A 3 -2.57 5.54 12.08
C GLU A 3 -1.73 6.06 13.25
N GLY A 4 -0.75 5.26 13.69
CA GLY A 4 0.01 5.50 14.90
C GLY A 4 1.53 5.33 14.77
N PRO A 5 2.29 5.82 15.77
CA PRO A 5 3.73 5.61 15.85
C PRO A 5 4.11 4.14 16.12
N SER A 6 3.25 3.34 16.74
CA SER A 6 3.45 1.88 16.90
C SER A 6 3.61 1.19 15.55
N ASP A 7 2.74 1.52 14.59
CA ASP A 7 2.76 0.96 13.24
C ASP A 7 4.07 1.29 12.54
N GLN A 8 4.53 2.54 12.68
CA GLN A 8 5.80 2.98 12.12
C GLN A 8 6.97 2.14 12.67
N ILE A 9 7.00 1.91 13.99
CA ILE A 9 8.06 1.14 14.64
C ILE A 9 8.01 -0.32 14.17
N LEU A 10 6.83 -0.95 14.17
CA LEU A 10 6.66 -2.34 13.74
C LEU A 10 7.05 -2.51 12.26
N LEU A 11 6.50 -1.70 11.37
CA LEU A 11 6.77 -1.80 9.92
C LEU A 11 8.25 -1.57 9.60
N ALA A 12 8.86 -0.51 10.16
CA ALA A 12 10.26 -0.21 9.90
C ALA A 12 11.19 -1.29 10.50
N GLY A 13 10.92 -1.69 11.75
CA GLY A 13 11.73 -2.67 12.45
C GLY A 13 11.66 -4.06 11.82
N ILE A 14 10.46 -4.52 11.46
CA ILE A 14 10.27 -5.83 10.82
C ILE A 14 10.85 -5.83 9.40
N SER A 15 10.70 -4.74 8.64
CA SER A 15 11.36 -4.61 7.32
C SER A 15 12.89 -4.73 7.45
N SER A 16 13.48 -4.08 8.46
CA SER A 16 14.92 -4.20 8.73
C SER A 16 15.33 -5.62 9.15
N TRP A 17 14.52 -6.27 10.00
CA TRP A 17 14.77 -7.64 10.44
C TRP A 17 14.68 -8.65 9.28
N LEU A 18 13.68 -8.54 8.40
CA LEU A 18 13.60 -9.32 7.17
C LEU A 18 14.80 -9.08 6.25
N GLY A 19 15.30 -7.84 6.18
CA GLY A 19 16.49 -7.51 5.40
C GLY A 19 17.74 -8.24 5.88
N ARG A 20 17.91 -8.40 7.21
CA ARG A 20 19.00 -9.19 7.78
C ARG A 20 18.90 -10.69 7.48
N GLN A 21 17.70 -11.17 7.14
CA GLN A 21 17.45 -12.55 6.71
C GLN A 21 17.57 -12.74 5.19
N ASN A 22 18.07 -11.73 4.47
CA ASN A 22 18.24 -11.79 3.02
C ASN A 22 16.92 -12.01 2.25
N ILE A 23 15.80 -11.51 2.80
CA ILE A 23 14.50 -11.52 2.12
C ILE A 23 14.52 -10.48 0.98
N PRO A 24 13.97 -10.81 -0.21
CA PRO A 24 13.98 -9.90 -1.37
C PRO A 24 13.36 -8.53 -1.08
N ASP A 25 13.91 -7.48 -1.70
CA ASP A 25 13.44 -6.09 -1.54
C ASP A 25 11.98 -5.88 -1.92
N LEU A 26 11.46 -6.67 -2.87
CA LEU A 26 10.06 -6.64 -3.29
C LEU A 26 9.08 -7.07 -2.18
N GLU A 27 9.57 -7.80 -1.19
CA GLU A 27 8.81 -8.32 -0.06
C GLU A 27 9.16 -7.57 1.25
N ARG A 28 9.78 -6.39 1.13
CA ARG A 28 10.19 -5.51 2.22
C ARG A 28 9.82 -4.07 1.92
N LEU A 29 9.87 -3.21 2.94
CA LEU A 29 9.76 -1.76 2.75
C LEU A 29 11.15 -1.17 2.55
N ASP A 30 11.38 -0.54 1.39
CA ASP A 30 12.55 0.29 1.16
C ASP A 30 12.38 1.65 1.85
N LEU A 31 12.93 1.76 3.06
CA LEU A 31 12.86 2.97 3.88
C LEU A 31 13.70 4.13 3.33
N ASN A 32 14.53 3.91 2.30
CA ASN A 32 15.19 5.00 1.59
C ASN A 32 14.28 5.65 0.53
N ARG A 33 13.22 4.94 0.09
CA ARG A 33 12.26 5.41 -0.92
C ARG A 33 10.90 5.75 -0.36
N ILE A 34 10.57 5.26 0.83
CA ILE A 34 9.27 5.47 1.49
C ILE A 34 9.47 6.17 2.83
N THR A 35 8.74 7.26 3.03
CA THR A 35 8.59 7.88 4.35
C THR A 35 7.33 7.37 5.04
N LEU A 36 7.50 6.73 6.20
CA LEU A 36 6.38 6.36 7.06
C LEU A 36 5.95 7.57 7.89
N VAL A 37 4.68 7.95 7.78
CA VAL A 37 4.12 9.14 8.45
C VAL A 37 2.98 8.69 9.37
N PRO A 38 3.18 8.68 10.70
CA PRO A 38 2.13 8.39 11.67
C PRO A 38 1.18 9.59 11.81
N ALA A 39 -0.13 9.33 11.81
CA ALA A 39 -1.13 10.38 11.86
C ALA A 39 -1.51 10.86 13.27
N GLY A 40 -1.13 10.11 14.30
CA GLY A 40 -1.57 10.37 15.68
C GLY A 40 -3.03 9.96 15.90
N GLY A 41 -3.53 9.02 15.10
CA GLY A 41 -4.87 8.47 15.15
C GLY A 41 -5.51 8.33 13.77
N VAL A 42 -6.32 7.28 13.61
CA VAL A 42 -7.07 6.95 12.38
C VAL A 42 -7.91 8.12 11.83
N SER A 43 -8.51 8.93 12.70
CA SER A 43 -9.31 10.10 12.31
C SER A 43 -8.51 11.21 11.66
N GLN A 44 -7.19 11.25 11.88
CA GLN A 44 -6.28 12.24 11.31
C GLN A 44 -5.67 11.79 9.97
N VAL A 45 -5.75 10.49 9.64
CA VAL A 45 -5.22 9.97 8.37
C VAL A 45 -5.81 10.69 7.15
N PRO A 46 -7.15 10.85 7.01
CA PRO A 46 -7.71 11.60 5.88
C PRO A 46 -7.25 13.06 5.86
N TYR A 47 -7.13 13.70 7.03
CA TYR A 47 -6.70 15.09 7.11
C TYR A 47 -5.25 15.27 6.64
N LEU A 48 -4.33 14.40 7.04
CA LEU A 48 -2.94 14.46 6.58
C LEU A 48 -2.79 14.16 5.09
N ILE A 49 -3.57 13.23 4.54
CA ILE A 49 -3.61 13.01 3.08
C ILE A 49 -4.07 14.29 2.38
N TYR A 50 -5.12 14.94 2.89
CA TYR A 50 -5.60 16.21 2.34
C TYR A 50 -4.52 17.29 2.40
N LEU A 51 -3.77 17.41 3.50
CA LEU A 51 -2.68 18.37 3.61
C LEU A 51 -1.56 18.09 2.62
N ALA A 52 -1.10 16.84 2.55
CA ALA A 52 -0.03 16.42 1.65
C ALA A 52 -0.38 16.65 0.18
N ARG A 53 -1.63 16.39 -0.22
CA ARG A 53 -2.08 16.50 -1.62
C ARG A 53 -2.62 17.90 -1.97
N GLY A 54 -3.00 18.71 -0.99
CA GLY A 54 -3.85 19.89 -1.20
C GLY A 54 -3.15 21.24 -1.31
N ARG A 55 -1.90 21.36 -0.86
CA ARG A 55 -1.24 22.65 -0.68
C ARG A 55 -0.15 22.98 -1.69
N ASP A 56 0.54 21.98 -2.21
CA ASP A 56 1.72 22.19 -3.05
C ASP A 56 1.46 21.96 -4.54
N ILE A 57 2.29 22.61 -5.36
CA ILE A 57 2.31 22.46 -6.83
C ILE A 57 2.76 21.05 -7.21
N GLU A 58 3.67 20.47 -6.42
CA GLU A 58 4.11 19.10 -6.53
C GLU A 58 3.52 18.30 -5.37
N ARG A 59 2.76 17.25 -5.70
CA ARG A 59 2.10 16.42 -4.70
C ARG A 59 2.97 15.19 -4.46
N PRO A 60 3.19 14.76 -3.22
CA PRO A 60 3.81 13.47 -3.00
C PRO A 60 2.87 12.34 -3.44
N ALA A 61 3.47 11.24 -3.88
CA ALA A 61 2.76 9.97 -4.00
C ALA A 61 2.39 9.48 -2.60
N VAL A 62 1.10 9.24 -2.36
CA VAL A 62 0.59 8.89 -1.03
C VAL A 62 -0.19 7.58 -1.11
N ILE A 63 0.14 6.66 -0.21
CA ILE A 63 -0.65 5.47 0.12
C ILE A 63 -1.07 5.52 1.59
N ALA A 64 -2.15 4.85 1.94
CA ALA A 64 -2.64 4.74 3.31
C ALA A 64 -2.69 3.26 3.73
N LEU A 65 -2.23 2.96 4.94
CA LEU A 65 -2.48 1.69 5.61
C LEU A 65 -3.44 1.96 6.77
N LEU A 66 -4.53 1.20 6.84
CA LEU A 66 -5.59 1.34 7.85
C LEU A 66 -5.86 0.00 8.52
N ASP A 67 -6.31 0.06 9.77
CA ASP A 67 -6.75 -1.10 10.54
C ASP A 67 -8.06 -1.69 9.97
N GLY A 68 -8.30 -2.97 10.26
CA GLY A 68 -9.48 -3.74 9.83
C GLY A 68 -10.74 -3.45 10.65
N ASP A 69 -10.70 -2.44 11.52
CA ASP A 69 -11.76 -2.13 12.48
C ASP A 69 -12.79 -1.12 11.91
N LYS A 70 -13.75 -0.71 12.74
CA LYS A 70 -14.75 0.30 12.35
C LYS A 70 -14.10 1.65 12.03
N ALA A 71 -13.09 2.05 12.79
CA ALA A 71 -12.47 3.35 12.62
C ALA A 71 -11.67 3.43 11.30
N GLY A 72 -10.99 2.35 10.91
CA GLY A 72 -10.36 2.19 9.61
C GLY A 72 -11.38 2.25 8.46
N ASN A 73 -12.54 1.60 8.62
CA ASN A 73 -13.64 1.68 7.65
C ASN A 73 -14.15 3.12 7.48
N ASP A 74 -14.35 3.84 8.59
CA ASP A 74 -14.80 5.23 8.59
C ASP A 74 -13.74 6.15 7.95
N ALA A 75 -12.44 5.92 8.19
CA ALA A 75 -11.35 6.65 7.56
C ALA A 75 -11.27 6.39 6.06
N ARG A 76 -11.38 5.14 5.60
CA ARG A 76 -11.43 4.81 4.16
C ARG A 76 -12.64 5.48 3.49
N ALA A 77 -13.80 5.46 4.13
CA ALA A 77 -14.98 6.15 3.65
C ALA A 77 -14.78 7.68 3.56
N ALA A 78 -14.10 8.28 4.54
CA ALA A 78 -13.74 9.70 4.51
C ALA A 78 -12.74 10.04 3.39
N ILE A 79 -11.73 9.20 3.15
CA ILE A 79 -10.78 9.33 2.03
C ILE A 79 -11.53 9.31 0.69
N ARG A 80 -12.45 8.36 0.53
CA ARG A 80 -13.28 8.20 -0.68
C ARG A 80 -14.24 9.37 -0.88
N LYS A 81 -14.89 9.83 0.18
CA LYS A 81 -15.82 10.98 0.15
C LYS A 81 -15.09 12.28 -0.17
N GLY A 82 -13.86 12.42 0.34
CA GLY A 82 -13.06 13.63 0.17
C GLY A 82 -13.52 14.81 1.01
N GLY A 83 -12.85 15.95 0.80
CA GLY A 83 -13.17 17.21 1.49
C GLY A 83 -14.36 17.97 0.89
N ALA A 84 -14.36 19.30 1.05
CA ALA A 84 -15.46 20.18 0.62
C ALA A 84 -15.87 20.03 -0.87
N ARG A 85 -14.92 19.66 -1.74
CA ARG A 85 -15.17 19.46 -3.18
C ARG A 85 -15.70 18.06 -3.55
N ARG A 86 -15.93 17.18 -2.57
CA ARG A 86 -16.40 15.78 -2.75
C ARG A 86 -15.59 14.98 -3.78
N LYS A 87 -14.29 15.28 -3.90
CA LYS A 87 -13.35 14.51 -4.72
C LYS A 87 -12.51 13.62 -3.80
N PRO A 88 -12.34 12.32 -4.12
CA PRO A 88 -11.48 11.43 -3.33
C PRO A 88 -10.10 12.04 -3.09
N LEU A 89 -9.56 11.88 -1.88
CA LEU A 89 -8.26 12.44 -1.53
C LEU A 89 -7.11 11.73 -2.24
N ILE A 90 -7.24 10.41 -2.34
CA ILE A 90 -6.43 9.50 -3.16
C ILE A 90 -7.38 8.43 -3.74
N SER A 91 -6.93 7.70 -4.74
CA SER A 91 -7.68 6.57 -5.29
C SER A 91 -7.79 5.44 -4.26
N ASP A 92 -8.91 4.72 -4.25
CA ASP A 92 -9.17 3.65 -3.26
C ASP A 92 -8.17 2.49 -3.38
N ASN A 93 -7.65 2.23 -4.58
CA ASN A 93 -6.57 1.26 -4.80
C ASN A 93 -5.23 1.66 -4.15
N LEU A 94 -5.08 2.90 -3.68
CA LEU A 94 -3.91 3.36 -2.91
C LEU A 94 -4.14 3.29 -1.40
N VAL A 95 -5.33 2.86 -0.97
CA VAL A 95 -5.64 2.53 0.40
C VAL A 95 -5.49 1.01 0.55
N LEU A 96 -4.76 0.58 1.56
CA LEU A 96 -4.73 -0.80 2.03
C LEU A 96 -5.36 -0.82 3.40
N GLN A 97 -6.38 -1.64 3.57
CA GLN A 97 -6.94 -1.95 4.86
C GLN A 97 -6.51 -3.35 5.27
N LEU A 98 -6.23 -3.57 6.56
CA LEU A 98 -5.84 -4.89 7.01
C LEU A 98 -6.89 -5.92 6.64
N SER A 99 -8.20 -5.61 6.69
CA SER A 99 -9.29 -6.50 6.29
C SER A 99 -9.40 -6.78 4.78
N ASP A 100 -8.59 -6.21 3.90
CA ASP A 100 -8.68 -6.42 2.43
C ASP A 100 -8.29 -7.84 2.01
N THR A 101 -9.03 -8.41 1.05
CA THR A 101 -8.91 -9.83 0.62
C THR A 101 -7.53 -10.23 0.10
N GLU A 102 -6.74 -9.27 -0.38
CA GLU A 102 -5.34 -9.51 -0.77
C GLU A 102 -4.44 -9.96 0.38
N LEU A 103 -4.87 -9.77 1.64
CA LEU A 103 -4.18 -10.25 2.83
C LEU A 103 -4.76 -11.58 3.36
N ASP A 104 -5.62 -12.29 2.62
CA ASP A 104 -6.26 -13.56 3.07
C ASP A 104 -5.25 -14.68 3.33
N GLY A 105 -4.02 -14.55 2.84
CA GLY A 105 -2.91 -15.46 3.17
C GLY A 105 -2.27 -15.24 4.55
N VAL A 106 -2.62 -14.17 5.26
CA VAL A 106 -2.14 -13.86 6.62
C VAL A 106 -2.69 -14.87 7.62
N THR A 107 -1.82 -15.38 8.49
CA THR A 107 -2.18 -16.30 9.57
C THR A 107 -2.17 -15.54 10.89
N THR A 108 -3.29 -15.53 11.60
CA THR A 108 -3.42 -14.85 12.90
C THR A 108 -4.06 -15.78 13.92
N ASP A 109 -3.64 -15.65 15.17
CA ASP A 109 -4.26 -16.33 16.31
C ASP A 109 -5.50 -15.57 16.82
N ASN A 110 -5.68 -14.31 16.39
CA ASN A 110 -6.83 -13.51 16.81
C ASN A 110 -8.10 -14.09 16.16
N PRO A 111 -9.09 -14.54 16.95
CA PRO A 111 -10.35 -15.09 16.45
C PRO A 111 -11.16 -14.11 15.61
N HIS A 112 -10.97 -12.81 15.82
CA HIS A 112 -11.64 -11.76 15.06
C HIS A 112 -10.91 -11.40 13.77
N GLY A 113 -9.81 -12.10 13.47
CA GLY A 113 -8.99 -11.88 12.29
C GLY A 113 -8.02 -10.70 12.48
N ARG A 114 -7.70 -10.06 11.36
CA ARG A 114 -6.72 -8.97 11.24
C ARG A 114 -7.36 -7.60 11.50
N VAL A 115 -7.63 -7.31 12.78
CA VAL A 115 -8.27 -6.06 13.22
C VAL A 115 -7.26 -4.92 13.27
N ALA A 116 -6.07 -5.16 13.83
CA ALA A 116 -4.98 -4.20 13.97
C ALA A 116 -3.66 -4.80 13.49
N ILE A 117 -2.65 -3.95 13.26
CA ILE A 117 -1.36 -4.40 12.72
C ILE A 117 -0.66 -5.41 13.64
N GLU A 118 -0.90 -5.33 14.95
CA GLU A 118 -0.39 -6.28 15.94
C GLU A 118 -0.94 -7.69 15.74
N ASP A 119 -2.09 -7.86 15.06
CA ASP A 119 -2.65 -9.20 14.76
C ASP A 119 -1.82 -9.98 13.73
N LEU A 120 -0.85 -9.34 13.07
CA LEU A 120 0.12 -10.03 12.23
C LEU A 120 1.25 -10.68 13.05
N VAL A 121 1.34 -10.37 14.35
CA VAL A 121 2.33 -10.93 15.30
C VAL A 121 1.74 -12.16 15.98
N PRO A 122 2.36 -13.34 15.86
CA PRO A 122 1.92 -14.54 16.58
C PRO A 122 1.90 -14.35 18.09
N THR A 123 0.95 -15.00 18.76
CA THR A 123 0.70 -14.82 20.19
C THR A 123 1.91 -15.15 21.05
N GLY A 124 2.70 -16.16 20.68
CA GLY A 124 3.92 -16.50 21.42
C GLY A 124 4.93 -15.35 21.43
N ILE A 125 5.11 -14.68 20.29
CA ILE A 125 5.95 -13.47 20.19
C ILE A 125 5.30 -12.29 20.93
N ALA A 126 3.98 -12.13 20.84
CA ALA A 126 3.27 -11.06 21.56
C ALA A 126 3.39 -11.20 23.09
N VAL A 127 3.24 -12.40 23.63
CA VAL A 127 3.41 -12.69 25.07
C VAL A 127 4.86 -12.47 25.49
N ALA A 128 5.84 -12.93 24.70
CA ALA A 128 7.26 -12.68 24.98
C ALA A 128 7.59 -11.17 24.94
N ALA A 129 6.98 -10.41 24.03
CA ALA A 129 7.13 -8.96 23.96
C ALA A 129 6.50 -8.27 25.17
N ALA A 130 5.33 -8.71 25.61
CA ALA A 130 4.71 -8.20 26.83
C ALA A 130 5.54 -8.52 28.08
N ALA A 131 6.15 -9.71 28.15
CA ALA A 131 7.07 -10.07 29.22
C ALA A 131 8.28 -9.14 29.28
N ARG A 132 8.88 -8.85 28.12
CA ARG A 132 9.99 -7.90 28.04
C ARG A 132 9.55 -6.49 28.46
N TYR A 133 8.40 -6.03 27.98
CA TYR A 133 7.85 -4.73 28.35
C TYR A 133 7.66 -4.63 29.87
N CYS A 134 7.05 -5.63 30.51
CA CYS A 134 6.85 -5.63 31.96
C CYS A 134 8.18 -5.66 32.70
N ALA A 135 9.15 -6.47 32.27
CA ALA A 135 10.48 -6.49 32.88
C ALA A 135 11.18 -5.10 32.88
N GLU A 136 10.91 -4.26 31.88
CA GLU A 136 11.48 -2.91 31.78
C GLU A 136 10.65 -1.84 32.50
N PHE A 137 9.32 -1.88 32.39
CA PHE A 137 8.44 -0.77 32.80
C PHE A 137 7.50 -1.10 33.97
N VAL A 138 7.21 -2.38 34.20
CA VAL A 138 6.28 -2.86 35.25
C VAL A 138 6.85 -4.14 35.89
N PRO A 139 8.00 -4.06 36.57
CA PRO A 139 8.78 -5.25 36.98
C PRO A 139 8.06 -6.11 38.03
N ASP A 140 7.02 -5.60 38.66
CA ASP A 140 6.18 -6.35 39.62
C ASP A 140 5.30 -7.41 38.94
N ILE A 141 5.13 -7.33 37.61
CA ILE A 141 4.36 -8.31 36.83
C ILE A 141 5.31 -9.29 36.13
N ASP A 142 5.38 -10.50 36.65
CA ASP A 142 6.11 -11.62 36.03
C ASP A 142 5.24 -12.34 35.00
N VAL A 143 5.22 -11.83 33.76
CA VAL A 143 4.43 -12.40 32.66
C VAL A 143 4.73 -13.89 32.38
N PRO A 144 6.00 -14.36 32.38
CA PRO A 144 6.30 -15.80 32.33
C PRO A 144 5.56 -16.64 33.39
N ALA A 145 5.48 -16.15 34.63
CA ALA A 145 4.77 -16.86 35.71
C ALA A 145 3.25 -16.89 35.53
N LEU A 146 2.67 -15.99 34.72
CA LEU A 146 1.23 -15.97 34.42
C LEU A 146 0.80 -17.11 33.48
N GLY A 147 1.74 -17.79 32.83
CA GLY A 147 1.44 -18.96 31.97
C GLY A 147 0.50 -18.64 30.80
N LEU A 148 0.64 -17.45 30.19
CA LEU A 148 -0.25 -17.01 29.12
C LEU A 148 -0.17 -17.93 27.90
N THR A 149 -1.33 -18.46 27.52
CA THR A 149 -1.56 -19.23 26.29
C THR A 149 -2.54 -18.50 25.36
N VAL A 150 -2.65 -18.94 24.10
CA VAL A 150 -3.64 -18.44 23.14
C VAL A 150 -5.05 -18.44 23.76
N SER A 151 -5.45 -19.54 24.40
CA SER A 151 -6.76 -19.67 25.06
C SER A 151 -6.93 -18.70 26.22
N SER A 152 -5.88 -18.41 26.99
CA SER A 152 -5.96 -17.41 28.07
C SER A 152 -6.07 -15.97 27.57
N VAL A 153 -5.48 -15.69 26.39
CA VAL A 153 -5.45 -14.35 25.77
C VAL A 153 -6.79 -14.04 25.09
N PHE A 154 -7.31 -14.97 24.31
CA PHE A 154 -8.53 -14.75 23.51
C PHE A 154 -9.80 -15.39 24.07
N GLY A 155 -9.70 -16.25 25.09
CA GLY A 155 -10.80 -17.03 25.66
C GLY A 155 -11.04 -18.37 24.94
N GLU A 156 -11.81 -19.26 25.57
CA GLU A 156 -12.13 -20.60 25.02
C GLU A 156 -13.26 -20.58 23.98
N ASP A 157 -14.13 -19.56 23.99
CA ASP A 157 -15.35 -19.45 23.15
C ASP A 157 -15.20 -18.43 22.01
N SER A 158 -14.08 -18.49 21.29
CA SER A 158 -13.72 -17.45 20.33
C SER A 158 -14.25 -17.65 18.90
N ALA A 159 -15.24 -18.53 18.70
CA ALA A 159 -15.80 -18.83 17.37
C ALA A 159 -16.87 -17.82 16.89
N GLU A 160 -17.18 -16.78 17.67
CA GLU A 160 -18.15 -15.76 17.24
C GLU A 160 -17.54 -14.79 16.22
N PRO A 161 -18.27 -14.43 15.14
CA PRO A 161 -17.81 -13.46 14.16
C PRO A 161 -17.48 -12.13 14.84
N ALA A 162 -16.43 -11.45 14.35
CA ALA A 162 -15.95 -10.16 14.85
C ALA A 162 -17.12 -9.19 15.09
N LYS A 163 -17.47 -8.97 16.36
CA LYS A 163 -18.47 -7.98 16.75
C LYS A 163 -17.89 -6.57 16.54
N ALA A 164 -18.77 -5.59 16.34
CA ALA A 164 -18.36 -4.19 16.35
C ALA A 164 -17.65 -3.88 17.68
N GLY A 165 -16.38 -3.47 17.63
CA GLY A 165 -15.51 -3.31 18.80
C GLY A 165 -14.62 -4.51 19.12
N ALA A 166 -14.42 -5.44 18.16
CA ALA A 166 -13.41 -6.49 18.25
C ALA A 166 -12.04 -5.89 18.58
N LYS A 167 -11.34 -6.53 19.52
CA LYS A 167 -10.09 -6.03 20.08
C LYS A 167 -8.90 -6.66 19.38
N GLY A 168 -7.84 -5.89 19.18
CA GLY A 168 -6.60 -6.39 18.60
C GLY A 168 -5.81 -7.25 19.59
N THR A 169 -4.77 -7.94 19.10
CA THR A 169 -3.91 -8.81 19.89
C THR A 169 -3.30 -8.10 21.11
N ILE A 170 -2.89 -6.83 20.96
CA ILE A 170 -2.33 -6.07 22.10
C ILE A 170 -3.36 -5.86 23.22
N ASP A 171 -4.60 -5.50 22.86
CA ASP A 171 -5.67 -5.27 23.83
C ASP A 171 -6.06 -6.59 24.52
N ALA A 172 -6.01 -7.71 23.79
CA ALA A 172 -6.29 -9.04 24.32
C ALA A 172 -5.21 -9.47 25.33
N VAL A 173 -3.93 -9.27 25.00
CA VAL A 173 -2.80 -9.54 25.92
C VAL A 173 -2.88 -8.64 27.15
N GLU A 174 -3.18 -7.35 26.99
CA GLU A 174 -3.37 -6.42 28.10
C GLU A 174 -4.46 -6.91 29.07
N GLN A 175 -5.62 -7.30 28.55
CA GLN A 175 -6.72 -7.79 29.36
C GLN A 175 -6.41 -9.12 30.06
N ALA A 176 -5.68 -10.02 29.40
CA ALA A 176 -5.25 -11.26 30.00
C ALA A 176 -4.32 -11.00 31.20
N ILE A 177 -3.36 -10.09 31.04
CA ILE A 177 -2.45 -9.69 32.13
C ILE A 177 -3.23 -9.01 33.25
N ARG A 178 -4.07 -8.00 32.95
CA ARG A 178 -4.93 -7.33 33.95
C ARG A 178 -5.71 -8.34 34.80
N ARG A 179 -6.34 -9.32 34.12
CA ARG A 179 -7.20 -10.32 34.76
C ARG A 179 -6.41 -11.28 35.65
N ILE A 180 -5.29 -11.81 35.17
CA ILE A 180 -4.54 -12.88 35.86
C ILE A 180 -3.63 -12.29 36.95
N ALA A 181 -3.01 -11.15 36.70
CA ALA A 181 -2.18 -10.45 37.68
C ALA A 181 -2.99 -9.65 38.72
N ALA A 182 -4.31 -9.53 38.54
CA ALA A 182 -5.20 -8.72 39.37
C ALA A 182 -4.80 -7.22 39.45
N GLU A 183 -4.21 -6.69 38.38
CA GLU A 183 -3.76 -5.30 38.25
C GLU A 183 -4.71 -4.51 37.35
N GLU A 184 -5.75 -3.91 37.93
CA GLU A 184 -6.82 -3.23 37.18
C GLU A 184 -6.33 -2.05 36.31
N ASN A 185 -5.22 -1.41 36.73
CA ASN A 185 -4.65 -0.24 36.06
C ASN A 185 -3.53 -0.58 35.06
N PHE A 186 -3.24 -1.86 34.82
CA PHE A 186 -2.14 -2.25 33.93
C PHE A 186 -2.41 -1.83 32.49
N GLU A 187 -1.63 -0.94 31.89
CA GLU A 187 -1.77 -0.56 30.47
C GLU A 187 -0.53 -0.99 29.68
N LEU A 188 -0.77 -1.71 28.58
CA LEU A 188 0.28 -2.14 27.68
C LEU A 188 0.48 -1.07 26.61
N ASN A 189 1.49 -0.24 26.79
CA ASN A 189 1.77 0.85 25.86
C ASN A 189 2.13 0.31 24.45
N LYS A 190 1.38 0.71 23.42
CA LYS A 190 1.58 0.27 22.03
C LYS A 190 3.00 0.50 21.49
N ILE A 191 3.64 1.63 21.82
CA ILE A 191 5.00 1.94 21.38
C ILE A 191 6.01 1.03 22.10
N GLY A 192 5.86 0.87 23.42
CA GLY A 192 6.69 -0.02 24.22
C GLY A 192 6.58 -1.48 23.78
N PHE A 193 5.36 -1.93 23.50
CA PHE A 193 5.08 -3.25 22.94
C PHE A 193 5.75 -3.44 21.58
N ALA A 194 5.57 -2.51 20.63
CA ALA A 194 6.19 -2.57 19.31
C ALA A 194 7.73 -2.71 19.38
N ARG A 195 8.39 -1.94 20.26
CA ARG A 195 9.84 -2.05 20.50
C ARG A 195 10.23 -3.40 21.11
N SER A 196 9.39 -3.92 21.99
CA SER A 196 9.62 -5.21 22.65
C SER A 196 9.52 -6.36 21.67
N VAL A 197 8.55 -6.33 20.73
CA VAL A 197 8.45 -7.30 19.63
C VAL A 197 9.76 -7.37 18.84
N LEU A 198 10.32 -6.21 18.44
CA LEU A 198 11.57 -6.17 17.69
C LEU A 198 12.76 -6.72 18.49
N SER A 199 12.79 -6.46 19.79
CA SER A 199 13.87 -6.96 20.67
C SER A 199 13.80 -8.48 20.80
N VAL A 200 12.58 -9.01 21.01
CA VAL A 200 12.30 -10.44 21.04
C VAL A 200 12.71 -11.12 19.74
N LEU A 201 12.43 -10.52 18.58
CA LEU A 201 12.86 -11.05 17.27
C LEU A 201 14.38 -11.11 17.06
N VAL A 202 15.15 -10.26 17.76
CA VAL A 202 16.62 -10.25 17.70
C VAL A 202 17.22 -11.24 18.70
N GLU A 203 16.62 -11.37 19.89
CA GLU A 203 17.16 -12.13 21.00
C GLU A 203 16.72 -13.60 21.05
N LEU A 204 15.55 -13.93 20.50
CA LEU A 204 15.06 -15.30 20.47
C LEU A 204 16.10 -16.22 19.78
N ALA A 205 16.66 -17.12 20.58
CA ALA A 205 17.44 -18.24 20.09
C ALA A 205 16.55 -19.17 19.25
N SER A 206 17.15 -19.95 18.35
CA SER A 206 16.44 -20.86 17.44
C SER A 206 15.88 -22.09 18.16
N GLU A 207 15.02 -21.92 19.16
CA GLU A 207 14.21 -23.02 19.69
C GLU A 207 13.02 -23.29 18.76
N ALA A 208 12.67 -24.56 18.54
CA ALA A 208 11.73 -24.97 17.49
C ALA A 208 10.33 -24.31 17.54
N PRO A 209 9.68 -24.10 18.71
CA PRO A 209 8.39 -23.39 18.78
C PRO A 209 8.51 -21.91 18.41
N GLN A 210 9.60 -21.27 18.81
CA GLN A 210 9.87 -19.85 18.57
C GLN A 210 10.24 -19.61 17.10
N GLU A 211 10.86 -20.59 16.44
CA GLU A 211 11.15 -20.55 15.01
C GLU A 211 9.89 -20.60 14.14
N ARG A 212 8.88 -21.40 14.51
CA ARG A 212 7.60 -21.42 13.80
C ARG A 212 6.91 -20.05 13.84
N ASP A 213 6.83 -19.43 15.01
CA ASP A 213 6.23 -18.11 15.15
C ASP A 213 7.00 -17.05 14.37
N ARG A 214 8.34 -17.11 14.35
CA ARG A 214 9.15 -16.22 13.52
C ARG A 214 8.85 -16.39 12.03
N GLN A 215 8.68 -17.62 11.55
CA GLN A 215 8.32 -17.88 10.15
C GLN A 215 6.92 -17.38 9.80
N VAL A 216 5.95 -17.55 10.70
CA VAL A 216 4.58 -17.01 10.52
C VAL A 216 4.61 -15.48 10.47
N LEU A 217 5.30 -14.83 11.42
CA LEU A 217 5.49 -13.38 11.42
C LEU A 217 6.14 -12.91 10.11
N ALA A 218 7.23 -13.57 9.69
CA ALA A 218 7.92 -13.23 8.46
C ALA A 218 7.00 -13.33 7.24
N LYS A 219 6.25 -14.44 7.12
CA LYS A 219 5.25 -14.63 6.05
C LYS A 219 4.19 -13.54 6.05
N ASN A 220 3.61 -13.23 7.21
CA ASN A 220 2.56 -12.23 7.35
C ASN A 220 3.03 -10.84 6.88
N PHE A 221 4.19 -10.40 7.36
CA PHE A 221 4.73 -9.09 7.00
C PHE A 221 5.23 -9.04 5.55
N ARG A 222 5.74 -10.14 4.99
CA ARG A 222 6.09 -10.21 3.54
C ARG A 222 4.86 -10.01 2.65
N LEU A 223 3.71 -10.59 3.02
CA LEU A 223 2.44 -10.37 2.32
C LEU A 223 2.02 -8.90 2.39
N LEU A 224 2.03 -8.32 3.60
CA LEU A 224 1.73 -6.89 3.81
C LEU A 224 2.66 -5.98 3.01
N PHE A 225 3.97 -6.22 3.03
CA PHE A 225 4.95 -5.39 2.33
C PHE A 225 4.84 -5.52 0.80
N SER A 226 4.53 -6.73 0.29
CA SER A 226 4.28 -6.92 -1.14
C SER A 226 3.06 -6.13 -1.60
N ALA A 227 1.96 -6.18 -0.83
CA ALA A 227 0.75 -5.41 -1.08
C ALA A 227 0.98 -3.88 -1.04
N LEU A 228 1.74 -3.40 -0.06
CA LEU A 228 2.15 -2.00 0.02
C LEU A 228 3.07 -1.60 -1.14
N GLY A 229 3.98 -2.47 -1.57
CA GLY A 229 4.89 -2.24 -2.69
C GLY A 229 4.17 -2.07 -4.02
N VAL A 230 3.11 -2.86 -4.27
CA VAL A 230 2.26 -2.69 -5.46
C VAL A 230 1.63 -1.30 -5.48
N ARG A 231 1.03 -0.88 -4.35
CA ARG A 231 0.38 0.44 -4.22
C ARG A 231 1.37 1.58 -4.31
N GLN A 232 2.57 1.43 -3.73
CA GLN A 232 3.62 2.42 -3.80
C GLN A 232 4.04 2.68 -5.26
N ARG A 233 4.28 1.63 -6.05
CA ARG A 233 4.59 1.79 -7.48
C ARG A 233 3.43 2.44 -8.24
N ALA A 234 2.19 2.04 -7.96
CA ALA A 234 1.01 2.65 -8.57
C ALA A 234 0.86 4.14 -8.23
N ALA A 235 1.09 4.52 -6.97
CA ALA A 235 1.03 5.91 -6.53
C ALA A 235 2.12 6.77 -7.17
N VAL A 236 3.35 6.24 -7.29
CA VAL A 236 4.47 6.93 -7.95
C VAL A 236 4.19 7.14 -9.44
N ARG A 237 3.68 6.12 -10.15
CA ARG A 237 3.28 6.26 -11.55
C ARG A 237 2.18 7.30 -11.72
N ALA A 238 1.11 7.22 -10.92
CA ALA A 238 0.01 8.17 -10.99
C ALA A 238 0.47 9.63 -10.78
N GLU A 239 1.41 9.86 -9.85
CA GLU A 239 1.96 11.18 -9.61
C GLU A 239 2.89 11.66 -10.75
N SER A 240 3.72 10.79 -11.33
CA SER A 240 4.52 11.15 -12.50
C SER A 240 3.63 11.60 -13.66
N VAL A 241 2.56 10.84 -13.95
CA VAL A 241 1.57 11.20 -14.98
C VAL A 241 0.91 12.55 -14.71
N GLU A 242 0.48 12.80 -13.46
CA GLU A 242 -0.15 14.08 -13.08
C GLU A 242 0.84 15.25 -13.23
N ARG A 243 2.10 15.04 -12.83
CA ARG A 243 3.17 16.02 -12.92
C ARG A 243 3.52 16.37 -14.37
N VAL A 244 3.73 15.36 -15.22
CA VAL A 244 4.01 15.53 -16.65
C VAL A 244 2.86 16.27 -17.32
N ALA A 245 1.62 15.84 -17.11
CA ALA A 245 0.45 16.51 -17.66
C ALA A 245 0.32 17.97 -17.21
N SER A 246 0.58 18.28 -15.93
CA SER A 246 0.53 19.64 -15.39
C SER A 246 1.57 20.55 -16.04
N ARG A 247 2.81 20.07 -16.22
CA ARG A 247 3.90 20.78 -16.90
C ARG A 247 3.56 21.08 -18.36
N ILE A 248 3.09 20.07 -19.10
CA ILE A 248 2.64 20.22 -20.50
C ILE A 248 1.50 21.24 -20.61
N ASN A 249 0.47 21.14 -19.74
CA ASN A 249 -0.65 22.07 -19.76
C ASN A 249 -0.20 23.53 -19.53
N ARG A 250 0.77 23.77 -18.64
CA ARG A 250 1.29 25.12 -18.39
C ARG A 250 2.02 25.69 -19.60
N ALA A 251 2.91 24.92 -20.22
CA ALA A 251 3.63 25.34 -21.42
C ALA A 251 2.67 25.59 -22.58
N ARG A 252 1.72 24.67 -22.79
CA ARG A 252 0.63 24.82 -23.77
C ARG A 252 -0.17 26.09 -23.54
N ASP A 253 -0.68 26.30 -22.33
CA ASP A 253 -1.57 27.43 -22.03
C ASP A 253 -0.85 28.78 -22.16
N ARG A 254 0.46 28.81 -21.90
CA ARG A 254 1.30 29.98 -22.20
C ARG A 254 1.37 30.21 -23.71
N PHE A 255 1.77 29.21 -24.48
CA PHE A 255 1.88 29.29 -25.94
C PHE A 255 0.57 29.73 -26.59
N MET A 256 -0.55 29.13 -26.19
CA MET A 256 -1.88 29.45 -26.75
C MET A 256 -2.34 30.89 -26.46
N ARG A 257 -1.84 31.50 -25.38
CA ARG A 257 -2.10 32.92 -25.07
C ARG A 257 -1.22 33.87 -25.86
N GLU A 258 0.02 33.48 -26.12
CA GLU A 258 1.00 34.30 -26.86
C GLU A 258 0.79 34.21 -28.38
N HIS A 259 0.33 33.06 -28.87
CA HIS A 259 0.17 32.73 -30.28
C HIS A 259 -1.27 32.37 -30.63
N VAL A 260 -2.17 33.33 -30.44
CA VAL A 260 -3.62 33.13 -30.65
C VAL A 260 -3.94 32.90 -32.12
N SER A 261 -3.38 33.71 -33.02
CA SER A 261 -3.71 33.68 -34.46
C SER A 261 -2.53 33.30 -35.35
N THR A 262 -1.29 33.51 -34.90
CA THR A 262 -0.08 33.19 -35.68
C THR A 262 1.03 32.64 -34.79
N ALA A 263 1.80 31.70 -35.33
CA ALA A 263 3.04 31.20 -34.76
C ALA A 263 4.01 30.91 -35.90
N THR A 264 5.31 31.11 -35.68
CA THR A 264 6.36 30.63 -36.59
C THR A 264 6.74 29.21 -36.23
N ARG A 265 7.39 28.50 -37.16
CA ARG A 265 7.97 27.17 -36.88
C ARG A 265 9.00 27.23 -35.75
N GLU A 266 9.77 28.32 -35.64
CA GLU A 266 10.69 28.58 -34.54
C GLU A 266 9.98 28.60 -33.17
N HIS A 267 8.83 29.27 -33.05
CA HIS A 267 8.08 29.28 -31.78
C HIS A 267 7.65 27.85 -31.37
N VAL A 268 7.27 27.01 -32.33
CA VAL A 268 6.88 25.62 -32.06
C VAL A 268 8.10 24.78 -31.66
N LEU A 269 9.25 24.98 -32.29
CA LEU A 269 10.49 24.29 -31.93
C LEU A 269 10.93 24.64 -30.50
N LEU A 270 10.85 25.92 -30.11
CA LEU A 270 11.14 26.37 -28.74
C LEU A 270 10.16 25.78 -27.73
N LEU A 271 8.88 25.66 -28.07
CA LEU A 271 7.90 24.98 -27.22
C LEU A 271 8.24 23.49 -27.05
N ILE A 272 8.61 22.80 -28.13
CA ILE A 272 9.03 21.39 -28.08
C ILE A 272 10.26 21.24 -27.19
N GLU A 273 11.23 22.15 -27.30
CA GLU A 273 12.42 22.17 -26.45
C GLU A 273 12.05 22.39 -24.98
N GLU A 274 11.19 23.39 -24.67
CA GLU A 274 10.70 23.68 -23.32
C GLU A 274 10.00 22.46 -22.71
N ILE A 275 9.08 21.83 -23.45
CA ILE A 275 8.35 20.65 -22.98
C ILE A 275 9.34 19.49 -22.79
N SER A 276 10.20 19.21 -23.76
CA SER A 276 11.15 18.09 -23.71
C SER A 276 12.11 18.19 -22.55
N GLY A 277 12.59 19.39 -22.22
CA GLY A 277 13.47 19.65 -21.08
C GLY A 277 12.80 19.43 -19.71
N GLN A 278 11.47 19.33 -19.67
CA GLN A 278 10.69 19.13 -18.44
C GLN A 278 10.21 17.68 -18.23
N LEU A 279 10.37 16.82 -19.24
CA LEU A 279 9.95 15.42 -19.23
C LEU A 279 11.01 14.52 -18.56
N ASP A 280 10.57 13.56 -17.74
CA ASP A 280 11.41 12.54 -17.12
C ASP A 280 11.55 11.29 -18.02
N ASP A 281 12.28 10.27 -17.61
CA ASP A 281 12.46 9.02 -18.39
C ASP A 281 11.31 8.02 -18.21
N SER A 282 10.11 8.52 -17.91
CA SER A 282 8.90 7.69 -17.82
C SER A 282 8.42 7.24 -19.21
N GLU A 283 7.67 6.15 -19.27
CA GLU A 283 7.05 5.66 -20.51
C GLU A 283 6.06 6.71 -21.05
N GLU A 284 5.32 7.37 -20.17
CA GLU A 284 4.35 8.40 -20.53
C GLU A 284 5.04 9.66 -21.08
N ALA A 285 6.22 10.00 -20.57
CA ALA A 285 7.05 11.04 -21.17
C ALA A 285 7.54 10.65 -22.56
N GLU A 286 7.88 9.38 -22.79
CA GLU A 286 8.33 8.91 -24.11
C GLU A 286 7.21 8.96 -25.15
N ASP A 287 5.97 8.64 -24.78
CA ASP A 287 4.80 8.83 -25.63
C ASP A 287 4.62 10.30 -26.06
N VAL A 288 4.81 11.23 -25.11
CA VAL A 288 4.76 12.67 -25.39
C VAL A 288 5.90 13.07 -26.34
N ARG A 289 7.11 12.54 -26.15
CA ARG A 289 8.23 12.76 -27.08
C ARG A 289 7.93 12.20 -28.46
N ALA A 290 7.32 11.02 -28.56
CA ALA A 290 6.95 10.41 -29.83
C ALA A 290 5.91 11.26 -30.60
N GLU A 291 4.89 11.76 -29.91
CA GLU A 291 3.90 12.67 -30.50
C GLU A 291 4.56 13.97 -30.98
N MET A 292 5.40 14.62 -30.17
CA MET A 292 6.11 15.84 -30.58
C MET A 292 7.10 15.59 -31.73
N ARG A 293 7.70 14.39 -31.83
CA ARG A 293 8.53 14.01 -32.99
C ARG A 293 7.70 13.95 -34.27
N SER A 294 6.45 13.48 -34.20
CA SER A 294 5.54 13.44 -35.36
C SER A 294 5.20 14.84 -35.89
N TRP A 295 5.22 15.86 -35.03
CA TRP A 295 4.93 17.24 -35.40
C TRP A 295 5.94 17.84 -36.37
N ARG A 296 7.19 17.34 -36.37
CA ARG A 296 8.22 17.80 -37.31
C ARG A 296 7.78 17.65 -38.76
N THR A 297 7.20 16.50 -39.09
CA THR A 297 6.67 16.24 -40.44
C THR A 297 5.32 16.93 -40.62
N ARG A 298 4.42 16.83 -39.64
CA ARG A 298 3.03 17.33 -39.75
C ARG A 298 2.92 18.85 -39.94
N PHE A 299 3.83 19.62 -39.35
CA PHE A 299 3.83 21.08 -39.39
C PHE A 299 5.08 21.64 -40.08
N HIS A 300 5.78 20.81 -40.85
CA HIS A 300 6.95 21.20 -41.65
C HIS A 300 8.06 21.91 -40.83
N LEU A 301 8.27 21.49 -39.56
CA LEU A 301 9.19 22.17 -38.64
C LEU A 301 10.67 22.04 -39.02
N ASN A 302 11.00 21.19 -40.00
CA ASN A 302 12.36 21.01 -40.51
C ASN A 302 12.69 21.97 -41.68
N GLU A 303 11.73 22.78 -42.13
CA GLU A 303 11.92 23.79 -43.17
C GLU A 303 12.33 25.14 -42.57
N ASP A 304 12.20 26.25 -43.30
CA ASP A 304 12.58 27.58 -42.80
C ASP A 304 11.87 27.91 -41.47
N PRO A 305 12.60 28.05 -40.34
CA PRO A 305 12.00 28.32 -39.03
C PRO A 305 11.21 29.62 -38.94
N ARG A 306 11.48 30.58 -39.83
CA ARG A 306 10.87 31.91 -39.84
C ARG A 306 9.49 31.93 -40.48
N GLU A 307 9.15 30.89 -41.25
CA GLU A 307 7.84 30.78 -41.86
C GLU A 307 6.76 30.54 -40.80
N VAL A 308 5.59 31.10 -41.07
CA VAL A 308 4.39 30.90 -40.27
C VAL A 308 3.84 29.49 -40.45
N ILE A 309 3.30 28.94 -39.38
CA ILE A 309 2.56 27.68 -39.42
C ILE A 309 1.31 27.87 -40.27
N GLU A 310 1.20 27.09 -41.34
CA GLU A 310 0.11 27.19 -42.32
C GLU A 310 -1.28 26.95 -41.69
N ASP A 311 -1.36 26.01 -40.75
CA ASP A 311 -2.62 25.59 -40.11
C ASP A 311 -2.50 25.64 -38.58
N ILE A 312 -2.64 26.86 -38.04
CA ILE A 312 -2.55 27.14 -36.60
C ILE A 312 -3.65 26.40 -35.80
N GLU A 313 -4.83 26.20 -36.38
CA GLU A 313 -5.95 25.50 -35.73
C GLU A 313 -5.65 24.00 -35.55
N LYS A 314 -5.02 23.37 -36.56
CA LYS A 314 -4.52 21.99 -36.40
C LYS A 314 -3.41 21.90 -35.36
N LEU A 315 -2.54 22.91 -35.26
CA LEU A 315 -1.51 22.95 -34.22
C LEU A 315 -2.16 23.07 -32.83
N HIS A 316 -3.11 23.99 -32.65
CA HIS A 316 -3.87 24.15 -31.41
C HIS A 316 -4.59 22.86 -31.01
N THR A 317 -5.15 22.14 -31.98
CA THR A 317 -5.79 20.83 -31.74
C THR A 317 -4.78 19.78 -31.28
N ALA A 318 -3.62 19.69 -31.93
CA ALA A 318 -2.54 18.77 -31.55
C ALA A 318 -1.99 19.09 -30.14
N LEU A 319 -1.80 20.38 -29.85
CA LEU A 319 -1.38 20.88 -28.54
C LEU A 319 -2.39 20.53 -27.44
N ARG A 320 -3.69 20.65 -27.73
CA ARG A 320 -4.75 20.23 -26.79
C ARG A 320 -4.68 18.73 -26.53
N SER A 321 -4.46 17.89 -27.55
CA SER A 321 -4.38 16.44 -27.39
C SER A 321 -3.13 15.95 -26.65
N LEU A 322 -2.02 16.70 -26.71
CA LEU A 322 -0.74 16.31 -26.09
C LEU A 322 -0.88 16.04 -24.58
N ALA A 323 -1.65 16.86 -23.87
CA ALA A 323 -1.87 16.70 -22.42
C ALA A 323 -2.74 15.48 -22.05
N TYR A 324 -3.47 14.91 -23.01
CA TYR A 324 -4.34 13.75 -22.80
C TYR A 324 -3.66 12.43 -23.17
N LEU A 325 -2.60 12.44 -23.97
CA LEU A 325 -1.84 11.24 -24.36
C LEU A 325 -1.25 10.52 -23.14
N GLY A 326 -0.52 11.25 -22.28
CA GLY A 326 0.02 10.67 -21.04
C GLY A 326 -1.05 10.15 -20.06
N LYS A 327 -2.29 10.68 -20.11
CA LYS A 327 -3.40 10.20 -19.27
C LYS A 327 -4.14 9.00 -19.84
N ARG A 328 -4.25 8.90 -21.17
CA ARG A 328 -5.00 7.82 -21.83
C ARG A 328 -4.28 6.48 -21.71
N ASN A 329 -2.97 6.46 -21.88
CA ASN A 329 -2.20 5.21 -21.84
C ASN A 329 -2.11 4.64 -20.42
N ALA A 330 -1.94 5.49 -19.40
CA ALA A 330 -1.98 5.09 -18.00
C ALA A 330 -3.33 4.49 -17.53
N ALA A 331 -4.45 4.84 -18.18
CA ALA A 331 -5.77 4.27 -17.89
C ALA A 331 -6.04 2.96 -18.66
N SER A 332 -5.18 2.60 -19.61
CA SER A 332 -5.36 1.47 -20.52
C SER A 332 -4.65 0.19 -20.06
N GLU A 333 -3.82 0.24 -19.01
CA GLU A 333 -3.22 -0.96 -18.43
C GLU A 333 -4.20 -1.66 -17.46
N PRO A 334 -4.74 -2.85 -17.80
CA PRO A 334 -5.39 -3.67 -16.82
C PRO A 334 -4.34 -4.15 -15.81
N THR A 335 -4.57 -3.85 -14.53
CA THR A 335 -3.84 -4.50 -13.43
C THR A 335 -4.29 -5.97 -13.40
N THR A 336 -3.63 -6.84 -14.15
CA THR A 336 -3.87 -8.27 -14.08
C THR A 336 -3.46 -8.76 -12.70
N PRO A 337 -4.37 -9.35 -11.90
CA PRO A 337 -3.97 -10.03 -10.68
C PRO A 337 -3.04 -11.19 -11.08
N HIS A 338 -1.83 -11.17 -10.56
CA HIS A 338 -0.87 -12.24 -10.72
C HIS A 338 -1.36 -13.43 -9.90
N THR A 339 -2.15 -14.31 -10.52
CA THR A 339 -2.40 -15.66 -9.98
C THR A 339 -1.10 -16.45 -10.18
N PRO A 340 -0.45 -16.97 -9.15
CA PRO A 340 0.69 -17.86 -9.34
C PRO A 340 0.15 -19.18 -9.90
N THR A 341 0.46 -19.45 -11.17
CA THR A 341 0.24 -20.75 -11.79
C THR A 341 1.13 -21.77 -11.09
N LEU A 342 0.51 -22.73 -10.41
CA LEU A 342 1.20 -23.92 -9.92
C LEU A 342 1.62 -24.76 -11.13
N ASP A 343 2.94 -24.88 -11.31
CA ASP A 343 3.57 -25.88 -12.16
C ASP A 343 3.17 -27.27 -11.64
N ALA A 344 2.28 -27.94 -12.37
CA ALA A 344 2.05 -29.38 -12.23
C ALA A 344 2.72 -30.06 -13.43
N GLY A 345 4.02 -30.27 -13.30
CA GLY A 345 4.79 -31.14 -14.17
C GLY A 345 4.63 -32.60 -13.75
N ASP A 346 4.11 -33.37 -14.70
CA ASP A 346 4.42 -34.76 -15.00
C ASP A 346 3.83 -35.89 -14.14
N GLY A 347 3.13 -36.81 -14.81
CA GLY A 347 2.46 -37.95 -14.17
C GLY A 347 1.41 -38.66 -15.01
N THR A 348 1.78 -39.04 -16.24
CA THR A 348 1.35 -40.27 -16.95
C THR A 348 -0.16 -40.58 -17.07
N LEU A 349 -0.67 -40.39 -18.29
CA LEU A 349 -1.89 -41.02 -18.81
C LEU A 349 -1.87 -42.55 -18.63
N VAL A 350 -2.91 -43.11 -18.01
CA VAL A 350 -3.37 -44.47 -18.29
C VAL A 350 -4.84 -44.42 -18.64
N ILE A 351 -5.13 -44.78 -19.87
CA ILE A 351 -6.45 -44.99 -20.45
C ILE A 351 -7.01 -46.29 -19.88
N ALA A 352 -8.22 -46.25 -19.31
CA ALA A 352 -9.06 -47.44 -19.13
C ALA A 352 -10.52 -47.08 -19.37
N SER A 353 -11.16 -47.96 -20.13
CA SER A 353 -12.40 -47.89 -20.86
C SER A 353 -13.69 -48.02 -20.03
N ASN A 354 -14.77 -47.47 -20.61
CA ASN A 354 -16.20 -47.80 -20.44
C ASN A 354 -16.51 -49.10 -19.67
N GLU A 355 -17.37 -49.01 -18.65
CA GLU A 355 -18.69 -49.67 -18.62
C GLU A 355 -19.52 -49.25 -17.38
N ASP A 356 -20.84 -49.37 -17.54
CA ASP A 356 -21.91 -49.38 -16.53
C ASP A 356 -22.50 -48.07 -15.97
N VAL A 357 -23.36 -47.55 -16.83
CA VAL A 357 -24.69 -47.02 -16.52
C VAL A 357 -25.47 -47.94 -15.57
N SER A 358 -25.79 -47.48 -14.37
CA SER A 358 -27.16 -47.46 -13.80
C SER A 358 -27.18 -47.48 -12.26
N GLN A 359 -28.20 -46.80 -11.75
CA GLN A 359 -28.89 -47.01 -10.47
C GLN A 359 -28.51 -46.09 -9.29
N LEU A 360 -29.57 -45.35 -8.90
CA LEU A 360 -30.00 -45.00 -7.54
C LEU A 360 -30.02 -43.51 -7.19
N LEU A 361 -30.87 -42.78 -7.91
CA LEU A 361 -31.81 -41.85 -7.28
C LEU A 361 -33.09 -42.63 -6.96
N SER A 362 -33.41 -42.85 -5.68
CA SER A 362 -34.76 -42.78 -5.08
C SER A 362 -34.81 -43.33 -3.64
N ARG A 363 -34.81 -42.41 -2.66
CA ARG A 363 -35.70 -42.33 -1.47
C ARG A 363 -35.59 -43.40 -0.36
N PRO A 364 -36.10 -43.13 0.87
CA PRO A 364 -37.02 -42.06 1.32
C PRO A 364 -36.39 -40.73 1.71
#